data_AF-A0A8T5TUB1-F1
#
_entry.id   AF-A0A8T5TUB1-F1
#
_cell.length_a   1.000
_cell.length_b   1.000
_cell.length_c   1.000
_cell.angle_alpha   90.00
_cell.angle_beta   90.00
_cell.angle_gamma   90.00
#
_symmetry.space_group_name_H-M   'P 1'
#
loop_
_entity.id
_entity.type
_entity.pdbx_description
1 polymer ?
#
loop_
_entity_poly.entity_id
_entity_poly.type
_entity_poly.pdbx_seq_one_letter_code
_entity_poly.pdbx_strand_id
1 'polypeptide(L)'
;DEKGDRCVLFMSDAEKMGAWATTHQICYIQGHEEGDEGKPFIPAFFDQVIKNNWIKSITVSKYMEKYSAKSLIYLPTASYDKMEEWVLPTKERKVFKKIKEKLKDDPKKHNEYLFLKGGFWRYYLVKYPESNNMHKKMLHVRDKLIHVENNLDKLVLQKSRNEANKLIEKAWTEIYKSQCNDSYWHGLFGGVYLQFLRFSVYTHLINSEIIIDNLNTKFLSLENKYISITPLDFTKDSRTDVIIESDLLNVYVNPSDGGTIFELDYKPKSYNLLNTLTRWPEAYHDNEDIDKEEIMVDRYKKNMLRLRFFHKETSFKMLETDQYKEYGSFVDGTSNVVRSEKVGTSAVLVLEQIGKVNVPTPNEAYPCSIIKKIEVEESQIAITIRCKFDEILGKEESLKELLNSLYLGVDIPFFFNGEPSKFQWESNENKFLDEDLNQLLNPGEFAGQSFKAYDASYNVNLEFSFTYQSKVNTNSIKLYKFPIIAYAFTDEGYKKIYQGLNLLPRFKLNKEFEFSLIINIS
;
A
#
# COMPACT_ATOMS: atom_id res chain seq x y z
N ASP A 1 -30.62 -40.90 -7.07
CA ASP A 1 -31.10 -41.78 -5.98
C ASP A 1 -32.61 -41.92 -6.11
N GLU A 2 -33.27 -42.70 -5.25
CA GLU A 2 -34.70 -43.00 -5.39
C GLU A 2 -35.60 -41.75 -5.31
N LYS A 3 -35.16 -40.71 -4.60
CA LYS A 3 -35.90 -39.45 -4.44
C LYS A 3 -35.55 -38.39 -5.50
N GLY A 4 -34.39 -38.52 -6.15
CA GLY A 4 -33.90 -37.56 -7.15
C GLY A 4 -33.49 -36.21 -6.55
N ASP A 5 -33.27 -36.13 -5.24
CA ASP A 5 -32.92 -34.93 -4.47
C ASP A 5 -31.41 -34.84 -4.17
N ARG A 6 -30.59 -35.71 -4.76
CA ARG A 6 -29.13 -35.54 -4.78
C ARG A 6 -28.70 -34.58 -5.88
N CYS A 7 -27.97 -33.54 -5.48
CA CYS A 7 -27.40 -32.55 -6.38
C CYS A 7 -25.88 -32.53 -6.27
N VAL A 8 -25.20 -32.40 -7.41
CA VAL A 8 -23.79 -32.04 -7.50
C VAL A 8 -23.73 -30.64 -8.10
N LEU A 9 -23.18 -29.68 -7.36
CA LEU A 9 -23.04 -28.30 -7.81
C LEU A 9 -21.63 -28.06 -8.34
N PHE A 10 -21.54 -27.57 -9.58
CA PHE A 10 -20.29 -27.11 -10.18
C PHE A 10 -20.41 -25.62 -10.50
N MET A 11 -19.62 -24.80 -9.81
CA MET A 11 -19.52 -23.35 -10.02
C MET A 11 -18.06 -22.95 -9.92
N SER A 12 -17.57 -22.22 -10.90
CA SER A 12 -16.18 -21.77 -10.98
C SER A 12 -16.09 -20.56 -11.91
N ASP A 13 -14.98 -19.83 -11.81
CA ASP A 13 -14.59 -18.74 -12.72
C ASP A 13 -14.79 -19.14 -14.19
N ALA A 14 -15.44 -18.26 -14.95
CA ALA A 14 -15.70 -18.49 -16.37
C ALA A 14 -14.40 -18.44 -17.19
N GLU A 15 -13.42 -17.69 -16.70
CA GLU A 15 -12.11 -17.49 -17.31
C GLU A 15 -11.31 -18.79 -17.41
N LYS A 16 -11.57 -19.78 -16.54
CA LYS A 16 -11.02 -21.14 -16.66
C LYS A 16 -11.44 -21.84 -17.94
N MET A 17 -12.58 -21.43 -18.50
CA MET A 17 -13.14 -22.01 -19.72
C MET A 17 -12.63 -21.26 -20.95
N GLY A 18 -11.32 -20.98 -21.02
CA GLY A 18 -10.66 -20.52 -22.24
C GLY A 18 -9.92 -19.20 -22.20
N ALA A 19 -9.98 -18.43 -21.10
CA ALA A 19 -9.25 -17.17 -20.99
C ALA A 19 -7.87 -17.34 -20.33
N TRP A 20 -7.74 -18.24 -19.37
CA TRP A 20 -6.46 -18.50 -18.71
C TRP A 20 -5.48 -19.20 -19.65
N ALA A 21 -4.22 -18.75 -19.67
CA ALA A 21 -3.07 -19.33 -20.38
C ALA A 21 -3.40 -20.42 -21.43
N THR A 22 -3.26 -21.70 -21.05
CA THR A 22 -3.43 -22.84 -21.96
C THR A 22 -4.87 -23.35 -22.08
N THR A 23 -5.81 -22.80 -21.29
CA THR A 23 -7.18 -23.32 -21.21
C THR A 23 -7.95 -23.18 -22.50
N HIS A 24 -7.63 -22.21 -23.37
CA HIS A 24 -8.25 -22.11 -24.69
C HIS A 24 -7.97 -23.36 -25.55
N GLN A 25 -6.70 -23.81 -25.55
CA GLN A 25 -6.28 -25.00 -26.28
C GLN A 25 -7.02 -26.24 -25.76
N ILE A 26 -7.10 -26.38 -24.43
CA ILE A 26 -7.77 -27.52 -23.79
C ILE A 26 -9.28 -27.48 -24.04
N CYS A 27 -9.93 -26.33 -23.83
CA CYS A 27 -11.38 -26.20 -23.88
C CYS A 27 -11.95 -26.31 -25.29
N TYR A 28 -11.23 -25.80 -26.29
CA TYR A 28 -11.80 -25.55 -27.62
C TYR A 28 -11.00 -26.08 -28.82
N ILE A 29 -9.73 -26.50 -28.65
CA ILE A 29 -8.88 -26.89 -29.79
C ILE A 29 -8.44 -28.36 -29.71
N GLN A 30 -7.63 -28.71 -28.71
CA GLN A 30 -6.93 -30.00 -28.62
C GLN A 30 -7.54 -30.96 -27.60
N GLY A 31 -8.27 -30.45 -26.60
CA GLY A 31 -8.83 -31.32 -25.55
C GLY A 31 -7.80 -31.82 -24.55
N HIS A 32 -8.20 -32.84 -23.80
CA HIS A 32 -7.32 -33.65 -22.94
C HIS A 32 -7.41 -35.13 -23.35
N GLU A 33 -6.33 -35.89 -23.19
CA GLU A 33 -6.33 -37.32 -23.55
C GLU A 33 -7.15 -38.17 -22.57
N GLU A 34 -7.12 -37.87 -21.27
CA GLU A 34 -8.00 -38.51 -20.29
C GLU A 34 -9.39 -37.85 -20.30
N GLY A 35 -10.43 -38.64 -20.58
CA GLY A 35 -11.83 -38.23 -20.46
C GLY A 35 -12.47 -37.71 -21.75
N ASP A 36 -11.70 -37.04 -22.61
CA ASP A 36 -12.23 -36.40 -23.83
C ASP A 36 -11.73 -37.02 -25.13
N GLU A 37 -10.86 -38.05 -25.08
CA GLU A 37 -10.27 -38.72 -26.26
C GLU A 37 -9.56 -37.75 -27.22
N GLY A 38 -8.94 -36.69 -26.69
CA GLY A 38 -8.30 -35.64 -27.51
C GLY A 38 -9.31 -34.75 -28.25
N LYS A 39 -10.57 -34.72 -27.82
CA LYS A 39 -11.57 -33.76 -28.31
C LYS A 39 -11.60 -32.52 -27.39
N PRO A 40 -11.90 -31.34 -27.94
CA PRO A 40 -12.12 -30.14 -27.13
C PRO A 40 -13.00 -30.39 -25.90
N PHE A 41 -12.50 -30.05 -24.71
CA PHE A 41 -13.11 -30.42 -23.43
C PHE A 41 -14.56 -29.92 -23.30
N ILE A 42 -14.86 -28.68 -23.69
CA ILE A 42 -16.20 -28.11 -23.48
C ILE A 42 -17.28 -28.83 -24.31
N PRO A 43 -17.11 -29.00 -25.63
CA PRO A 43 -18.03 -29.84 -26.42
C PRO A 43 -18.12 -31.27 -25.90
N ALA A 44 -16.99 -31.92 -25.59
CA ALA A 44 -16.96 -33.30 -25.10
C ALA A 44 -17.73 -33.45 -23.78
N PHE A 45 -17.53 -32.52 -22.84
CA PHE A 45 -18.22 -32.48 -21.56
C PHE A 45 -19.74 -32.37 -21.73
N PHE A 46 -20.23 -31.43 -22.55
CA PHE A 46 -21.66 -31.29 -22.78
C PHE A 46 -22.26 -32.50 -23.49
N ASP A 47 -21.55 -33.08 -24.44
CA ASP A 47 -21.92 -34.34 -25.08
C ASP A 47 -22.11 -35.46 -24.04
N GLN A 48 -21.18 -35.59 -23.09
CA GLN A 48 -21.27 -36.59 -22.03
C GLN A 48 -22.45 -36.32 -21.10
N VAL A 49 -22.69 -35.06 -20.70
CA VAL A 49 -23.83 -34.67 -19.86
C VAL A 49 -25.16 -35.01 -20.56
N ILE A 50 -25.26 -34.79 -21.87
CA ILE A 50 -26.47 -35.08 -22.66
C ILE A 50 -26.67 -36.60 -22.85
N LYS A 51 -25.59 -37.34 -23.18
CA LYS A 51 -25.64 -38.79 -23.44
C LYS A 51 -25.96 -39.59 -22.17
N ASN A 52 -25.53 -39.12 -21.01
CA ASN A 52 -25.78 -39.78 -19.74
C ASN A 52 -27.15 -39.40 -19.15
N ASN A 53 -28.17 -40.18 -19.50
CA ASN A 53 -29.56 -39.93 -19.09
C ASN A 53 -29.78 -39.84 -17.56
N TRP A 54 -28.88 -40.37 -16.74
CA TRP A 54 -28.93 -40.32 -15.28
C TRP A 54 -28.47 -38.96 -14.72
N ILE A 55 -27.76 -38.16 -15.52
CA ILE A 55 -27.37 -36.79 -15.19
C ILE A 55 -28.52 -35.86 -15.63
N LYS A 56 -29.09 -35.12 -14.67
CA LYS A 56 -30.16 -34.15 -14.93
C LYS A 56 -29.66 -32.74 -14.65
N SER A 57 -29.32 -32.01 -15.70
CA SER A 57 -28.95 -30.60 -15.60
C SER A 57 -30.14 -29.76 -15.12
N ILE A 58 -29.93 -29.00 -14.06
CA ILE A 58 -30.94 -28.15 -13.44
C ILE A 58 -30.27 -26.88 -12.93
N THR A 59 -30.99 -25.75 -12.99
CA THR A 59 -30.51 -24.52 -12.37
C THR A 59 -30.77 -24.57 -10.86
N VAL A 60 -30.00 -23.81 -10.08
CA VAL A 60 -30.16 -23.75 -8.61
C VAL A 60 -31.59 -23.35 -8.23
N SER A 61 -32.19 -22.37 -8.92
CA SER A 61 -33.57 -21.92 -8.67
C SER A 61 -34.59 -23.05 -8.88
N LYS A 62 -34.53 -23.78 -10.00
CA LYS A 62 -35.43 -24.89 -10.29
C LYS A 62 -35.26 -26.06 -9.32
N TYR A 63 -34.05 -26.29 -8.85
CA TYR A 63 -33.79 -27.30 -7.82
C TYR A 63 -34.48 -26.91 -6.50
N MET A 64 -34.35 -25.65 -6.08
CA MET A 64 -34.95 -25.13 -4.84
C MET A 64 -36.49 -25.08 -4.88
N GLU A 65 -37.09 -24.89 -6.06
CA GLU A 65 -38.54 -24.99 -6.25
C GLU A 65 -39.07 -26.42 -6.06
N LYS A 66 -38.24 -27.43 -6.36
CA LYS A 66 -38.63 -28.84 -6.37
C LYS A 66 -38.28 -29.58 -5.08
N TYR A 67 -37.19 -29.21 -4.43
CA TYR A 67 -36.63 -29.91 -3.27
C TYR A 67 -36.30 -28.93 -2.15
N SER A 68 -36.68 -29.30 -0.92
CA SER A 68 -36.28 -28.56 0.27
C SER A 68 -34.81 -28.80 0.61
N ALA A 69 -34.20 -27.86 1.33
CA ALA A 69 -32.88 -28.08 1.93
C ALA A 69 -32.90 -29.32 2.83
N LYS A 70 -31.81 -30.10 2.81
CA LYS A 70 -31.71 -31.36 3.57
C LYS A 70 -31.92 -31.16 5.08
N SER A 71 -31.37 -30.09 5.64
CA SER A 71 -31.45 -29.74 7.05
C SER A 71 -30.94 -28.32 7.30
N LEU A 72 -31.14 -27.82 8.52
CA LEU A 72 -30.49 -26.62 9.03
C LEU A 72 -28.99 -26.86 9.24
N ILE A 73 -28.15 -25.89 8.87
CA ILE A 73 -26.72 -25.84 9.20
C ILE A 73 -26.30 -24.41 9.57
N TYR A 74 -25.22 -24.28 10.35
CA TYR A 74 -24.55 -23.01 10.63
C TYR A 74 -23.14 -23.05 10.05
N LEU A 75 -22.78 -22.04 9.26
CA LEU A 75 -21.47 -21.93 8.63
C LEU A 75 -20.60 -20.92 9.39
N PRO A 76 -19.29 -21.21 9.61
CA PRO A 76 -18.36 -20.23 10.14
C PRO A 76 -18.01 -19.17 9.07
N THR A 77 -17.30 -18.12 9.47
CA THR A 77 -16.63 -17.25 8.50
C THR A 77 -15.54 -18.05 7.78
N ALA A 78 -15.76 -18.35 6.50
CA ALA A 78 -14.89 -19.21 5.70
C ALA A 78 -14.85 -18.74 4.24
N SER A 79 -13.97 -19.38 3.47
CA SER A 79 -13.88 -19.25 2.02
C SER A 79 -13.45 -20.61 1.44
N TYR A 80 -13.14 -20.69 0.15
CA TYR A 80 -12.61 -21.92 -0.43
C TYR A 80 -11.21 -22.23 0.13
N ASP A 81 -10.83 -23.50 0.12
CA ASP A 81 -9.68 -24.05 0.86
C ASP A 81 -8.33 -23.37 0.57
N LYS A 82 -8.14 -22.85 -0.64
CA LYS A 82 -6.93 -22.09 -1.02
C LYS A 82 -6.86 -20.73 -0.33
N MET A 83 -7.99 -20.06 -0.18
CA MET A 83 -8.07 -18.77 0.50
C MET A 83 -7.64 -18.89 1.96
N GLU A 84 -8.01 -19.98 2.64
CA GLU A 84 -7.61 -20.25 4.02
C GLU A 84 -6.09 -20.33 4.19
N GLU A 85 -5.36 -20.72 3.14
CA GLU A 85 -3.89 -20.77 3.12
C GLU A 85 -3.27 -19.41 2.74
N TRP A 86 -3.75 -18.79 1.66
CA TRP A 86 -3.14 -17.58 1.09
C TRP A 86 -3.19 -16.37 2.01
N VAL A 87 -4.26 -16.29 2.80
CA VAL A 87 -4.54 -15.20 3.73
C VAL A 87 -3.63 -15.17 4.95
N LEU A 88 -2.97 -16.29 5.25
CA LEU A 88 -2.08 -16.37 6.40
C LEU A 88 -0.85 -15.47 6.19
N PRO A 89 -0.33 -14.83 7.25
CA PRO A 89 0.94 -14.14 7.15
C PRO A 89 2.06 -15.11 6.76
N THR A 90 3.11 -14.60 6.12
CA THR A 90 4.04 -15.42 5.33
C THR A 90 4.72 -16.54 6.12
N LYS A 91 5.09 -16.29 7.38
CA LYS A 91 5.73 -17.31 8.24
C LYS A 91 4.76 -18.44 8.57
N GLU A 92 3.53 -18.08 8.95
CA GLU A 92 2.45 -18.97 9.32
C GLU A 92 1.98 -19.78 8.10
N ARG A 93 1.86 -19.15 6.92
CA ARG A 93 1.52 -19.82 5.66
C ARG A 93 2.50 -20.93 5.32
N LYS A 94 3.80 -20.71 5.49
CA LYS A 94 4.84 -21.73 5.25
C LYS A 94 4.69 -22.93 6.18
N VAL A 95 4.38 -22.70 7.46
CA VAL A 95 4.14 -23.78 8.43
C VAL A 95 2.84 -24.53 8.12
N PHE A 96 1.76 -23.79 7.83
CA PHE A 96 0.45 -24.36 7.51
C PHE A 96 0.51 -25.25 6.27
N LYS A 97 1.18 -24.81 5.19
CA LYS A 97 1.37 -25.59 3.97
C LYS A 97 2.05 -26.94 4.26
N LYS A 98 3.15 -26.92 5.03
CA LYS A 98 3.88 -28.15 5.43
C LYS A 98 3.01 -29.11 6.26
N ILE A 99 2.15 -28.59 7.13
CA ILE A 99 1.21 -29.42 7.91
C ILE A 99 0.13 -30.00 6.99
N LYS A 100 -0.47 -29.17 6.13
CA LYS A 100 -1.52 -29.56 5.19
C LYS A 100 -1.06 -30.69 4.27
N GLU A 101 0.13 -30.58 3.69
CA GLU A 101 0.73 -31.61 2.82
C GLU A 101 0.93 -32.92 3.59
N LYS A 102 1.55 -32.88 4.78
CA LYS A 102 1.78 -34.07 5.61
C LYS A 102 0.50 -34.79 6.03
N LEU A 103 -0.60 -34.06 6.28
CA LEU A 103 -1.88 -34.67 6.63
C LEU A 103 -2.61 -35.22 5.39
N LYS A 104 -2.51 -34.53 4.25
CA LYS A 104 -3.14 -34.94 3.00
C LYS A 104 -2.57 -36.26 2.47
N ASP A 105 -1.26 -36.44 2.58
CA ASP A 105 -0.55 -37.59 2.02
C ASP A 105 -0.61 -38.84 2.91
N ASP A 106 -1.17 -38.74 4.12
CA ASP A 106 -1.31 -39.83 5.09
C ASP A 106 -2.77 -40.30 5.17
N PRO A 107 -3.13 -41.46 4.56
CA PRO A 107 -4.50 -41.98 4.59
C PRO A 107 -5.04 -42.20 6.00
N LYS A 108 -4.18 -42.40 7.01
CA LYS A 108 -4.58 -42.59 8.40
C LYS A 108 -5.01 -41.29 9.08
N LYS A 109 -4.68 -40.14 8.47
CA LYS A 109 -4.94 -38.80 9.03
C LYS A 109 -6.04 -38.04 8.31
N HIS A 110 -6.91 -38.75 7.61
CA HIS A 110 -8.00 -38.14 6.86
C HIS A 110 -8.92 -37.29 7.75
N ASN A 111 -9.23 -37.76 8.96
CA ASN A 111 -10.08 -37.03 9.89
C ASN A 111 -9.41 -35.72 10.35
N GLU A 112 -8.12 -35.77 10.68
CA GLU A 112 -7.31 -34.62 11.07
C GLU A 112 -7.23 -33.59 9.94
N TYR A 113 -7.08 -34.05 8.69
CA TYR A 113 -7.11 -33.19 7.51
C TYR A 113 -8.44 -32.45 7.37
N LEU A 114 -9.58 -33.11 7.62
CA LEU A 114 -10.91 -32.48 7.54
C LEU A 114 -11.11 -31.37 8.58
N PHE A 115 -10.47 -31.49 9.75
CA PHE A 115 -10.52 -30.49 10.82
C PHE A 115 -9.44 -29.42 10.69
N LEU A 116 -8.47 -29.55 9.78
CA LEU A 116 -7.48 -28.51 9.52
C LEU A 116 -8.17 -27.28 8.91
N LYS A 117 -7.99 -26.13 9.54
CA LYS A 117 -8.50 -24.83 9.09
C LYS A 117 -7.38 -23.81 9.04
N GLY A 118 -7.39 -22.98 8.00
CA GLY A 118 -6.48 -21.84 7.88
C GLY A 118 -7.11 -20.54 8.40
N GLY A 119 -6.73 -19.43 7.80
CA GLY A 119 -7.25 -18.11 8.15
C GLY A 119 -8.55 -17.75 7.41
N PHE A 120 -9.04 -16.54 7.64
CA PHE A 120 -10.20 -15.97 6.92
C PHE A 120 -9.85 -14.62 6.33
N TRP A 121 -10.49 -14.25 5.22
CA TRP A 121 -10.07 -13.18 4.29
C TRP A 121 -9.60 -11.86 4.92
N ARG A 122 -10.23 -11.40 6.01
CA ARG A 122 -9.86 -10.10 6.64
C ARG A 122 -8.45 -10.09 7.22
N TYR A 123 -7.78 -11.24 7.38
CA TYR A 123 -6.35 -11.27 7.72
C TYR A 123 -5.46 -10.62 6.67
N TYR A 124 -5.91 -10.43 5.43
CA TYR A 124 -5.17 -9.61 4.46
C TYR A 124 -5.01 -8.15 4.90
N LEU A 125 -5.94 -7.61 5.70
CA LEU A 125 -5.80 -6.28 6.28
C LEU A 125 -4.71 -6.24 7.38
N VAL A 126 -4.25 -7.38 7.86
CA VAL A 126 -3.07 -7.46 8.74
C VAL A 126 -1.82 -7.74 7.91
N LYS A 127 -1.92 -8.69 6.96
CA LYS A 127 -0.81 -9.10 6.08
C LYS A 127 -0.30 -7.95 5.21
N TYR A 128 -1.20 -7.12 4.69
CA TYR A 128 -0.89 -5.96 3.84
C TYR A 128 -1.43 -4.68 4.47
N PRO A 129 -0.59 -3.93 5.22
CA PRO A 129 -0.98 -2.65 5.80
C PRO A 129 -1.55 -1.66 4.78
N GLU A 130 -1.07 -1.68 3.53
CA GLU A 130 -1.55 -0.83 2.44
C GLU A 130 -2.99 -1.19 2.00
N SER A 131 -3.38 -2.47 2.12
CA SER A 131 -4.77 -2.89 1.92
C SER A 131 -5.67 -2.43 3.07
N ASN A 132 -5.18 -2.52 4.31
CA ASN A 132 -5.87 -1.95 5.47
C ASN A 132 -6.09 -0.46 5.29
N ASN A 133 -5.07 0.25 4.80
CA ASN A 133 -5.12 1.68 4.55
C ASN A 133 -6.27 2.03 3.59
N MET A 134 -6.30 1.43 2.39
CA MET A 134 -7.40 1.61 1.44
C MET A 134 -8.77 1.28 2.05
N HIS A 135 -8.86 0.18 2.79
CA HIS A 135 -10.12 -0.25 3.40
C HIS A 135 -10.59 0.75 4.47
N LYS A 136 -9.69 1.25 5.32
CA LYS A 136 -10.02 2.21 6.37
C LYS A 136 -10.30 3.59 5.79
N LYS A 137 -9.63 3.98 4.71
CA LYS A 137 -10.00 5.15 3.93
C LYS A 137 -11.41 5.04 3.39
N MET A 138 -11.78 3.90 2.80
CA MET A 138 -13.14 3.67 2.32
C MET A 138 -14.17 3.85 3.44
N LEU A 139 -13.91 3.33 4.65
CA LEU A 139 -14.79 3.57 5.80
C LEU A 139 -14.83 5.04 6.22
N HIS A 140 -13.69 5.73 6.26
CA HIS A 140 -13.59 7.16 6.62
C HIS A 140 -14.41 8.03 5.65
N VAL A 141 -14.24 7.85 4.35
CA VAL A 141 -14.98 8.59 3.31
C VAL A 141 -16.48 8.27 3.36
N ARG A 142 -16.83 7.01 3.58
CA ARG A 142 -18.22 6.58 3.77
C ARG A 142 -18.85 7.27 4.98
N ASP A 143 -18.17 7.28 6.12
CA ASP A 143 -18.68 7.85 7.36
C ASP A 143 -18.79 9.38 7.25
N LYS A 144 -17.89 10.04 6.51
CA LYS A 144 -18.02 11.46 6.10
C LYS A 144 -19.30 11.69 5.30
N LEU A 145 -19.60 10.86 4.29
CA LEU A 145 -20.82 10.99 3.50
C LEU A 145 -22.09 10.79 4.33
N ILE A 146 -22.13 9.76 5.19
CA ILE A 146 -23.24 9.51 6.11
C ILE A 146 -23.47 10.72 7.03
N HIS A 147 -22.39 11.33 7.53
CA HIS A 147 -22.49 12.55 8.34
C HIS A 147 -23.11 13.71 7.56
N VAL A 148 -22.72 13.90 6.30
CA VAL A 148 -23.29 14.95 5.43
C VAL A 148 -24.78 14.69 5.17
N GLU A 149 -25.18 13.45 4.83
CA GLU A 149 -26.58 13.07 4.63
C GLU A 149 -27.46 13.42 5.83
N ASN A 150 -27.03 13.01 7.03
CA ASN A 150 -27.75 13.29 8.27
C ASN A 150 -27.93 14.80 8.55
N ASN A 151 -27.00 15.63 8.07
CA ASN A 151 -27.11 17.10 8.23
C ASN A 151 -27.98 17.75 7.15
N LEU A 152 -28.06 17.15 5.95
CA LEU A 152 -28.86 17.66 4.83
C LEU A 152 -30.37 17.47 5.02
N ASP A 153 -30.80 16.61 5.95
CA ASP A 153 -32.22 16.48 6.33
C ASP A 153 -32.84 17.79 6.85
N LYS A 154 -32.00 18.77 7.20
CA LYS A 154 -32.40 20.11 7.65
C LYS A 154 -32.66 21.10 6.50
N LEU A 155 -32.44 20.72 5.24
CA LEU A 155 -32.67 21.59 4.08
C LEU A 155 -34.17 21.89 3.88
N VAL A 156 -34.52 23.18 3.85
CA VAL A 156 -35.91 23.66 3.78
C VAL A 156 -36.48 23.64 2.35
N LEU A 157 -35.64 23.69 1.31
CA LEU A 157 -36.07 23.82 -0.09
C LEU A 157 -35.97 22.51 -0.90
N GLN A 158 -37.07 22.11 -1.53
CA GLN A 158 -37.18 20.87 -2.32
C GLN A 158 -36.19 20.81 -3.50
N LYS A 159 -35.93 21.94 -4.18
CA LYS A 159 -34.99 21.99 -5.31
C LYS A 159 -33.54 21.72 -4.86
N SER A 160 -33.10 22.34 -3.77
CA SER A 160 -31.77 22.13 -3.19
C SER A 160 -31.59 20.70 -2.70
N ARG A 161 -32.65 20.11 -2.10
CA ARG A 161 -32.63 18.71 -1.66
C ARG A 161 -32.46 17.74 -2.84
N ASN A 162 -33.18 17.94 -3.95
CA ASN A 162 -33.05 17.10 -5.14
C ASN A 162 -31.66 17.17 -5.76
N GLU A 163 -31.03 18.35 -5.75
CA GLU A 163 -29.65 18.50 -6.25
C GLU A 163 -28.64 17.81 -5.33
N ALA A 164 -28.76 17.99 -4.02
CA ALA A 164 -27.92 17.31 -3.03
C ALA A 164 -28.04 15.78 -3.14
N ASN A 165 -29.26 15.24 -3.26
CA ASN A 165 -29.49 13.80 -3.41
C ASN A 165 -28.79 13.20 -4.63
N LYS A 166 -28.74 13.93 -5.76
CA LYS A 166 -28.01 13.47 -6.96
C LYS A 166 -26.50 13.42 -6.74
N LEU A 167 -25.94 14.35 -5.96
CA LEU A 167 -24.51 14.34 -5.62
C LEU A 167 -24.21 13.23 -4.63
N ILE A 168 -25.08 13.00 -3.64
CA ILE A 168 -25.01 11.88 -2.71
C ILE A 168 -24.98 10.54 -3.47
N GLU A 169 -25.88 10.32 -4.42
CA GLU A 169 -25.92 9.11 -5.24
C GLU A 169 -24.60 8.89 -6.01
N LYS A 170 -24.03 9.97 -6.55
CA LYS A 170 -22.72 9.93 -7.21
C LYS A 170 -21.59 9.60 -6.23
N ALA A 171 -21.58 10.20 -5.03
CA ALA A 171 -20.57 9.93 -4.01
C ALA A 171 -20.63 8.47 -3.53
N TRP A 172 -21.82 7.90 -3.33
CA TRP A 172 -22.01 6.48 -3.05
C TRP A 172 -21.56 5.59 -4.20
N THR A 173 -21.87 5.96 -5.44
CA THR A 173 -21.42 5.22 -6.62
C THR A 173 -19.90 5.12 -6.68
N GLU A 174 -19.18 6.21 -6.39
CA GLU A 174 -17.72 6.19 -6.30
C GLU A 174 -17.23 5.31 -5.12
N ILE A 175 -17.87 5.38 -3.95
CA ILE A 175 -17.55 4.48 -2.83
C ILE A 175 -17.75 3.01 -3.22
N TYR A 176 -18.84 2.65 -3.89
CA TYR A 176 -19.09 1.27 -4.32
C TYR A 176 -18.05 0.78 -5.34
N LYS A 177 -17.61 1.63 -6.28
CA LYS A 177 -16.52 1.27 -7.21
C LYS A 177 -15.21 0.99 -6.46
N SER A 178 -14.93 1.74 -5.39
CA SER A 178 -13.73 1.53 -4.56
C SER A 178 -13.74 0.21 -3.76
N GLN A 179 -14.90 -0.44 -3.64
CA GLN A 179 -15.04 -1.72 -2.90
C GLN A 179 -14.75 -2.95 -3.77
N CYS A 180 -14.23 -2.76 -4.99
CA CYS A 180 -13.75 -3.86 -5.83
C CYS A 180 -12.67 -4.67 -5.09
N ASN A 181 -12.99 -5.93 -4.77
CA ASN A 181 -12.23 -6.74 -3.81
C ASN A 181 -10.78 -7.02 -4.25
N ASP A 182 -10.51 -7.13 -5.54
CA ASP A 182 -9.24 -7.59 -6.13
C ASP A 182 -8.01 -6.83 -5.61
N SER A 183 -8.16 -5.52 -5.39
CA SER A 183 -7.10 -4.63 -4.91
C SER A 183 -6.72 -4.86 -3.44
N TYR A 184 -7.54 -5.59 -2.67
CA TYR A 184 -7.40 -5.68 -1.21
C TYR A 184 -6.66 -6.94 -0.72
N TRP A 185 -6.29 -7.85 -1.62
CA TRP A 185 -5.66 -9.10 -1.23
C TRP A 185 -4.80 -9.68 -2.35
N HIS A 186 -4.04 -10.73 -2.05
CA HIS A 186 -3.23 -11.41 -3.05
C HIS A 186 -3.28 -12.91 -2.88
N GLY A 187 -3.63 -13.60 -3.97
CA GLY A 187 -3.61 -15.05 -4.11
C GLY A 187 -2.78 -15.47 -5.32
N LEU A 188 -3.44 -15.70 -6.46
CA LEU A 188 -2.80 -16.16 -7.70
C LEU A 188 -2.69 -15.06 -8.79
N PHE A 189 -3.56 -14.05 -8.76
CA PHE A 189 -3.79 -13.13 -9.89
C PHE A 189 -3.18 -11.73 -9.69
N GLY A 190 -2.09 -11.61 -8.92
CA GLY A 190 -1.48 -10.32 -8.59
C GLY A 190 -2.23 -9.53 -7.50
N GLY A 191 -3.51 -9.23 -7.68
CA GLY A 191 -4.37 -8.59 -6.67
C GLY A 191 -3.80 -7.26 -6.16
N VAL A 192 -3.59 -7.11 -4.84
CA VAL A 192 -3.00 -5.92 -4.20
C VAL A 192 -1.64 -5.54 -4.78
N TYR A 193 -0.90 -6.44 -5.43
CA TYR A 193 0.36 -6.09 -6.10
C TYR A 193 0.17 -5.33 -7.42
N LEU A 194 -0.99 -5.43 -8.07
CA LEU A 194 -1.26 -4.72 -9.32
C LEU A 194 -1.58 -3.26 -9.02
N GLN A 195 -0.61 -2.38 -9.30
CA GLN A 195 -0.66 -0.98 -8.87
C GLN A 195 -1.84 -0.21 -9.45
N PHE A 196 -2.29 -0.54 -10.67
CA PHE A 196 -3.44 0.10 -11.31
C PHE A 196 -4.77 -0.24 -10.63
N LEU A 197 -4.89 -1.41 -9.99
CA LEU A 197 -6.07 -1.79 -9.21
C LEU A 197 -6.17 -0.97 -7.93
N ARG A 198 -5.04 -0.78 -7.23
CA ARG A 198 -4.99 0.12 -6.06
C ARG A 198 -5.22 1.57 -6.45
N PHE A 199 -4.63 2.01 -7.57
CA PHE A 199 -4.82 3.36 -8.09
C PHE A 199 -6.30 3.65 -8.34
N SER A 200 -7.03 2.72 -8.99
CA SER A 200 -8.47 2.85 -9.21
C SER A 200 -9.27 3.00 -7.90
N VAL A 201 -8.93 2.22 -6.86
CA VAL A 201 -9.57 2.35 -5.54
C VAL A 201 -9.36 3.76 -4.97
N TYR A 202 -8.13 4.25 -4.93
CA TYR A 202 -7.85 5.60 -4.43
C TYR A 202 -8.53 6.69 -5.28
N THR A 203 -8.50 6.58 -6.61
CA THR A 203 -9.18 7.54 -7.50
C THR A 203 -10.66 7.66 -7.16
N HIS A 204 -11.36 6.53 -6.98
CA HIS A 204 -12.77 6.55 -6.62
C HIS A 204 -13.04 7.09 -5.21
N LEU A 205 -12.17 6.77 -4.24
CA LEU A 205 -12.29 7.35 -2.90
C LEU A 205 -12.11 8.87 -2.91
N ILE A 206 -11.08 9.36 -3.60
CA ILE A 206 -10.79 10.80 -3.69
C ILE A 206 -11.90 11.53 -4.46
N ASN A 207 -12.44 10.93 -5.54
CA ASN A 207 -13.61 11.48 -6.24
C ASN A 207 -14.80 11.65 -5.31
N SER A 208 -15.08 10.67 -4.46
CA SER A 208 -16.17 10.75 -3.48
C SER A 208 -15.92 11.88 -2.48
N GLU A 209 -14.68 12.03 -2.00
CA GLU A 209 -14.32 13.15 -1.12
C GLU A 209 -14.52 14.52 -1.76
N ILE A 210 -14.14 14.70 -3.02
CA ILE A 210 -14.37 15.95 -3.77
C ILE A 210 -15.87 16.26 -3.85
N ILE A 211 -16.72 15.24 -4.04
CA ILE A 211 -18.18 15.42 -4.05
C ILE A 211 -18.70 15.76 -2.66
N ILE A 212 -18.17 15.14 -1.60
CA ILE A 212 -18.50 15.44 -0.20
C ILE A 212 -18.12 16.88 0.14
N ASP A 213 -16.96 17.36 -0.28
CA ASP A 213 -16.50 18.73 -0.08
C ASP A 213 -17.43 19.73 -0.79
N ASN A 214 -17.84 19.41 -2.02
CA ASN A 214 -18.83 20.20 -2.76
C ASN A 214 -20.20 20.23 -2.05
N LEU A 215 -20.67 19.10 -1.51
CA LEU A 215 -21.91 19.03 -0.74
C LEU A 215 -21.85 19.94 0.50
N ASN A 216 -20.75 19.87 1.26
CA ASN A 216 -20.53 20.69 2.46
C ASN A 216 -20.56 22.18 2.12
N THR A 217 -19.78 22.59 1.12
CA THR A 217 -19.67 23.98 0.69
C THR A 217 -20.99 24.53 0.14
N LYS A 218 -21.67 23.76 -0.73
CA LYS A 218 -22.85 24.24 -1.46
C LYS A 218 -24.13 24.25 -0.62
N PHE A 219 -24.30 23.30 0.30
CA PHE A 219 -25.60 23.10 0.96
C PHE A 219 -25.57 23.26 2.48
N LEU A 220 -24.44 23.02 3.13
CA LEU A 220 -24.35 23.12 4.59
C LEU A 220 -23.74 24.43 5.07
N SER A 221 -23.28 25.29 4.15
CA SER A 221 -22.64 26.59 4.45
C SER A 221 -21.60 26.45 5.56
N LEU A 222 -20.92 25.30 5.61
CA LEU A 222 -19.75 25.09 6.45
C LEU A 222 -18.62 25.91 5.80
N GLU A 223 -18.66 27.23 6.01
CA GLU A 223 -17.67 28.16 5.47
C GLU A 223 -16.25 27.65 5.74
N ASN A 224 -15.49 27.42 4.66
CA ASN A 224 -14.04 27.34 4.61
C ASN A 224 -13.32 26.93 5.91
N LYS A 225 -13.41 25.65 6.26
CA LYS A 225 -12.23 25.02 6.85
C LYS A 225 -11.29 24.63 5.71
N TYR A 226 -10.65 25.65 5.11
CA TYR A 226 -9.66 25.54 4.03
C TYR A 226 -8.66 24.40 4.27
N ILE A 227 -8.41 24.12 5.56
CA ILE A 227 -7.72 22.95 6.05
C ILE A 227 -8.30 22.53 7.41
N SER A 228 -8.24 21.23 7.68
CA SER A 228 -8.55 20.60 8.97
C SER A 228 -7.40 19.69 9.40
N ILE A 229 -7.25 19.50 10.72
CA ILE A 229 -6.29 18.58 11.32
C ILE A 229 -7.01 17.77 12.39
N THR A 230 -7.13 16.45 12.17
CA THR A 230 -8.00 15.58 12.95
C THR A 230 -7.21 14.39 13.48
N PRO A 231 -7.06 14.25 14.81
CA PRO A 231 -6.55 13.03 15.41
C PRO A 231 -7.64 11.95 15.42
N LEU A 232 -7.34 10.75 14.91
CA LEU A 232 -8.22 9.58 15.05
C LEU A 232 -7.46 8.27 14.93
N ASP A 233 -8.01 7.18 15.47
CA ASP A 233 -7.54 5.83 15.16
C ASP A 233 -8.03 5.44 13.76
N PHE A 234 -7.25 5.78 12.74
CA PHE A 234 -7.59 5.55 11.35
C PHE A 234 -7.40 4.08 10.98
N THR A 235 -6.24 3.52 11.31
CA THR A 235 -5.89 2.14 10.95
C THR A 235 -6.57 1.06 11.79
N LYS A 236 -7.23 1.42 12.90
CA LYS A 236 -7.92 0.54 13.86
C LYS A 236 -6.98 -0.36 14.65
N ASP A 237 -5.83 0.20 15.05
CA ASP A 237 -4.82 -0.46 15.88
C ASP A 237 -4.75 0.12 17.31
N SER A 238 -5.74 0.95 17.69
CA SER A 238 -5.80 1.68 18.97
C SER A 238 -4.70 2.73 19.15
N ARG A 239 -4.06 3.16 18.06
CA ARG A 239 -3.09 4.26 18.07
C ARG A 239 -3.66 5.44 17.29
N THR A 240 -3.30 6.65 17.70
CA THR A 240 -3.77 7.87 17.06
C THR A 240 -2.94 8.18 15.82
N ASP A 241 -3.58 8.22 14.67
CA ASP A 241 -3.10 8.84 13.44
C ASP A 241 -3.55 10.31 13.40
N VAL A 242 -2.85 11.15 12.62
CA VAL A 242 -3.21 12.56 12.42
C VAL A 242 -3.48 12.79 10.94
N ILE A 243 -4.70 13.19 10.62
CA ILE A 243 -5.15 13.40 9.25
C ILE A 243 -5.31 14.91 9.01
N ILE A 244 -4.63 15.41 8.00
CA ILE A 244 -4.73 16.80 7.54
C ILE A 244 -5.49 16.79 6.22
N GLU A 245 -6.63 17.47 6.14
CA GLU A 245 -7.48 17.50 4.93
C GLU A 245 -7.71 18.96 4.52
N SER A 246 -7.40 19.31 3.28
CA SER A 246 -7.62 20.62 2.65
C SER A 246 -8.40 20.46 1.34
N ASP A 247 -8.70 21.57 0.66
CA ASP A 247 -9.35 21.54 -0.65
C ASP A 247 -8.50 20.86 -1.74
N LEU A 248 -7.17 20.83 -1.55
CA LEU A 248 -6.23 20.32 -2.55
C LEU A 248 -5.55 19.02 -2.13
N LEU A 249 -5.27 18.84 -0.83
CA LEU A 249 -4.48 17.74 -0.32
C LEU A 249 -5.16 17.03 0.85
N ASN A 250 -4.95 15.73 0.94
CA ASN A 250 -5.07 15.00 2.21
C ASN A 250 -3.70 14.41 2.57
N VAL A 251 -3.27 14.59 3.83
CA VAL A 251 -2.00 14.09 4.35
C VAL A 251 -2.26 13.27 5.60
N TYR A 252 -1.86 12.00 5.59
CA TYR A 252 -2.10 11.08 6.69
C TYR A 252 -0.78 10.73 7.36
N VAL A 253 -0.68 11.02 8.65
CA VAL A 253 0.55 10.88 9.43
C VAL A 253 0.35 9.84 10.52
N ASN A 254 1.30 8.91 10.67
CA ASN A 254 1.31 7.92 11.74
C ASN A 254 2.46 8.23 12.72
N PRO A 255 2.18 8.90 13.85
CA PRO A 255 3.15 9.14 14.91
C PRO A 255 3.77 7.86 15.48
N SER A 256 3.03 6.75 15.47
CA SER A 256 3.44 5.49 16.10
C SER A 256 4.36 4.62 15.24
N ASP A 257 4.57 4.99 13.99
CA ASP A 257 5.43 4.30 13.02
C ASP A 257 6.42 5.30 12.41
N GLY A 258 7.39 5.69 13.23
CA GLY A 258 8.48 6.62 12.89
C GLY A 258 8.05 8.06 12.67
N GLY A 259 6.79 8.44 12.93
CA GLY A 259 6.27 9.76 12.53
C GLY A 259 6.33 9.94 11.00
N THR A 260 5.81 8.95 10.27
CA THR A 260 5.83 8.93 8.80
C THR A 260 4.53 9.46 8.21
N ILE A 261 4.60 9.98 6.99
CA ILE A 261 3.41 10.23 6.15
C ILE A 261 3.16 8.95 5.36
N PHE A 262 2.03 8.30 5.61
CA PHE A 262 1.69 7.01 4.98
C PHE A 262 0.70 7.14 3.82
N GLU A 263 0.06 8.30 3.68
CA GLU A 263 -0.84 8.58 2.57
C GLU A 263 -0.80 10.07 2.21
N LEU A 264 -0.80 10.37 0.91
CA LEU A 264 -0.81 11.72 0.37
C LEU A 264 -1.69 11.75 -0.88
N ASP A 265 -2.85 12.41 -0.77
CA ASP A 265 -3.75 12.61 -1.90
C ASP A 265 -3.58 13.99 -2.51
N TYR A 266 -3.67 14.04 -3.84
CA TYR A 266 -3.87 15.26 -4.61
C TYR A 266 -5.25 15.23 -5.25
N LYS A 267 -6.19 15.98 -4.67
CA LYS A 267 -7.61 16.01 -5.06
C LYS A 267 -7.82 16.47 -6.52
N PRO A 268 -7.16 17.54 -7.03
CA PRO A 268 -7.36 18.00 -8.40
C PRO A 268 -7.16 16.95 -9.51
N LYS A 269 -6.44 15.87 -9.22
CA LYS A 269 -6.16 14.76 -10.16
C LYS A 269 -6.65 13.41 -9.66
N SER A 270 -7.37 13.37 -8.53
CA SER A 270 -7.82 12.13 -7.88
C SER A 270 -6.71 11.10 -7.73
N TYR A 271 -5.58 11.57 -7.23
CA TYR A 271 -4.30 10.86 -7.31
C TYR A 271 -3.70 10.65 -5.93
N ASN A 272 -3.38 9.41 -5.59
CA ASN A 272 -2.65 9.10 -4.37
C ASN A 272 -1.15 8.96 -4.67
N LEU A 273 -0.36 9.93 -4.21
CA LEU A 273 1.09 10.02 -4.46
C LEU A 273 1.90 9.03 -3.63
N LEU A 274 1.28 8.39 -2.63
CA LEU A 274 1.86 7.36 -1.78
C LEU A 274 1.16 6.01 -1.98
N ASN A 275 0.64 5.74 -3.18
CA ASN A 275 0.09 4.42 -3.56
C ASN A 275 1.21 3.38 -3.78
N THR A 276 2.26 3.50 -2.96
CA THR A 276 3.36 2.57 -2.93
C THR A 276 2.94 1.29 -2.23
N LEU A 277 3.65 0.21 -2.53
CA LEU A 277 3.52 -1.06 -1.82
C LEU A 277 4.89 -1.48 -1.32
N THR A 278 4.99 -1.76 -0.04
CA THR A 278 6.20 -2.30 0.58
C THR A 278 6.52 -3.66 -0.04
N ARG A 279 7.81 -3.98 -0.22
CA ARG A 279 8.22 -5.28 -0.78
C ARG A 279 8.10 -6.35 0.31
N TRP A 280 6.89 -6.86 0.50
CA TRP A 280 6.62 -7.88 1.52
C TRP A 280 7.13 -9.26 1.08
N PRO A 281 7.68 -10.07 2.01
CA PRO A 281 8.04 -11.45 1.72
C PRO A 281 6.79 -12.30 1.51
N GLU A 282 6.82 -13.20 0.54
CA GLU A 282 5.73 -14.13 0.23
C GLU A 282 6.16 -15.59 0.42
N ALA A 283 5.20 -16.47 0.70
CA ALA A 283 5.49 -17.86 1.02
C ALA A 283 6.16 -18.62 -0.13
N TYR A 284 5.88 -18.21 -1.37
CA TYR A 284 6.46 -18.81 -2.58
C TYR A 284 7.88 -18.30 -2.89
N HIS A 285 8.40 -17.26 -2.21
CA HIS A 285 9.77 -16.78 -2.42
C HIS A 285 10.86 -17.80 -2.04
N ASP A 286 10.51 -18.83 -1.27
CA ASP A 286 11.43 -19.94 -0.94
C ASP A 286 11.50 -21.01 -2.04
N ASN A 287 10.74 -20.88 -3.13
CA ASN A 287 10.76 -21.85 -4.21
C ASN A 287 12.14 -21.88 -4.88
N GLU A 288 12.69 -23.07 -5.08
CA GLU A 288 14.04 -23.28 -5.63
C GLU A 288 14.14 -22.86 -7.10
N ASP A 289 13.01 -22.82 -7.81
CA ASP A 289 12.94 -22.38 -9.21
C ASP A 289 13.00 -20.85 -9.39
N ILE A 290 13.01 -20.09 -8.29
CA ILE A 290 13.06 -18.62 -8.32
C ILE A 290 14.50 -18.15 -8.10
N ASP A 291 14.96 -17.25 -8.97
CA ASP A 291 16.22 -16.54 -8.75
C ASP A 291 16.10 -15.59 -7.55
N LYS A 292 16.85 -15.90 -6.49
CA LYS A 292 16.83 -15.16 -5.23
C LYS A 292 17.41 -13.74 -5.37
N GLU A 293 18.23 -13.48 -6.40
CA GLU A 293 18.75 -12.14 -6.66
C GLU A 293 17.65 -11.18 -7.16
N GLU A 294 16.54 -11.71 -7.68
CA GLU A 294 15.39 -10.91 -8.11
C GLU A 294 14.47 -10.50 -6.95
N ILE A 295 14.56 -11.19 -5.81
CA ILE A 295 13.69 -10.96 -4.66
C ILE A 295 14.31 -9.90 -3.75
N MET A 296 13.64 -8.76 -3.68
CA MET A 296 13.91 -7.73 -2.67
C MET A 296 12.78 -7.71 -1.66
N VAL A 297 13.10 -7.63 -0.38
CA VAL A 297 12.13 -7.52 0.70
C VAL A 297 12.51 -6.39 1.65
N ASP A 298 11.51 -5.66 2.12
CA ASP A 298 11.69 -4.55 3.06
C ASP A 298 11.41 -4.99 4.50
N ARG A 299 12.16 -4.43 5.45
CA ARG A 299 11.90 -4.58 6.89
C ARG A 299 10.85 -3.61 7.40
N TYR A 300 10.73 -2.45 6.74
CA TYR A 300 9.84 -1.35 7.15
C TYR A 300 8.97 -0.88 5.99
N LYS A 301 7.80 -0.31 6.33
CA LYS A 301 6.86 0.21 5.33
C LYS A 301 7.48 1.33 4.49
N LYS A 302 7.16 1.36 3.19
CA LYS A 302 7.56 2.40 2.24
C LYS A 302 6.71 3.68 2.36
N ASN A 303 6.78 4.28 3.55
CA ASN A 303 6.14 5.56 3.88
C ASN A 303 7.16 6.70 3.84
N MET A 304 6.68 7.93 3.64
CA MET A 304 7.51 9.12 3.56
C MET A 304 7.98 9.60 4.93
N LEU A 305 9.19 10.18 4.95
CA LEU A 305 9.91 10.69 6.12
C LEU A 305 10.45 9.61 7.06
N ARG A 306 10.58 8.36 6.61
CA ARG A 306 11.24 7.33 7.40
C ARG A 306 12.75 7.63 7.48
N LEU A 307 13.28 7.64 8.70
CA LEU A 307 14.68 7.95 8.95
C LEU A 307 15.51 6.67 8.99
N ARG A 308 16.67 6.70 8.33
CA ARG A 308 17.65 5.61 8.30
C ARG A 308 18.99 6.08 8.83
N PHE A 309 19.52 5.44 9.87
CA PHE A 309 20.90 5.66 10.30
C PHE A 309 21.77 4.49 9.88
N PHE A 310 22.76 4.76 9.04
CA PHE A 310 23.57 3.71 8.43
C PHE A 310 25.05 4.10 8.37
N HIS A 311 25.92 3.11 8.34
CA HIS A 311 27.37 3.33 8.29
C HIS A 311 27.77 3.99 6.96
N LYS A 312 28.78 4.86 6.95
CA LYS A 312 29.27 5.56 5.75
C LYS A 312 29.74 4.63 4.63
N GLU A 313 30.08 3.39 4.96
CA GLU A 313 30.49 2.33 4.04
C GLU A 313 29.32 1.50 3.50
N THR A 314 28.10 1.75 3.97
CA THR A 314 26.89 1.10 3.45
C THR A 314 26.74 1.46 1.97
N SER A 315 26.74 0.44 1.11
CA SER A 315 26.64 0.64 -0.34
C SER A 315 25.22 1.09 -0.72
N PHE A 316 25.11 1.73 -1.89
CA PHE A 316 23.81 2.06 -2.46
C PHE A 316 22.93 0.80 -2.62
N LYS A 317 23.49 -0.32 -3.08
CA LYS A 317 22.77 -1.58 -3.23
C LYS A 317 22.17 -2.08 -1.91
N MET A 318 22.91 -1.99 -0.81
CA MET A 318 22.41 -2.36 0.52
C MET A 318 21.24 -1.49 0.99
N LEU A 319 21.22 -0.19 0.62
CA LEU A 319 20.09 0.70 0.93
C LEU A 319 18.88 0.42 0.02
N GLU A 320 19.13 0.16 -1.26
CA GLU A 320 18.11 -0.23 -2.24
C GLU A 320 17.41 -1.54 -1.83
N THR A 321 18.16 -2.55 -1.39
CA THR A 321 17.62 -3.86 -0.98
C THR A 321 17.20 -3.94 0.49
N ASP A 322 17.35 -2.83 1.24
CA ASP A 322 17.12 -2.76 2.69
C ASP A 322 17.94 -3.78 3.52
N GLN A 323 19.14 -4.14 3.02
CA GLN A 323 20.09 -5.07 3.63
C GLN A 323 21.26 -4.31 4.27
N TYR A 324 20.98 -3.46 5.27
CA TYR A 324 21.99 -2.74 6.04
C TYR A 324 21.70 -2.80 7.54
N LYS A 325 22.71 -2.53 8.36
CA LYS A 325 22.51 -2.38 9.82
C LYS A 325 21.94 -1.00 10.12
N GLU A 326 20.72 -0.96 10.65
CA GLU A 326 20.11 0.26 11.18
C GLU A 326 20.73 0.58 12.56
N TYR A 327 21.21 1.80 12.72
CA TYR A 327 21.87 2.25 13.95
C TYR A 327 20.95 3.08 14.85
N GLY A 328 19.87 3.66 14.34
CA GLY A 328 18.94 4.51 15.07
C GLY A 328 17.70 3.75 15.56
N SER A 329 17.15 4.18 16.70
CA SER A 329 15.87 3.67 17.22
C SER A 329 14.64 4.39 16.68
N PHE A 330 14.80 5.18 15.61
CA PHE A 330 13.77 6.10 15.11
C PHE A 330 12.94 5.52 13.96
N VAL A 331 13.50 4.52 13.27
CA VAL A 331 12.97 4.02 11.99
C VAL A 331 11.50 3.64 12.10
N ASP A 332 11.09 2.95 13.15
CA ASP A 332 9.72 2.46 13.45
C ASP A 332 9.24 2.86 14.86
N GLY A 333 9.97 3.73 15.54
CA GLY A 333 9.64 4.15 16.89
C GLY A 333 8.46 5.12 16.95
N THR A 334 7.87 5.26 18.14
CA THR A 334 6.73 6.16 18.37
C THR A 334 7.18 7.58 18.68
N SER A 335 6.54 8.55 18.04
CA SER A 335 6.70 9.98 18.28
C SER A 335 5.53 10.55 19.06
N ASN A 336 5.81 11.50 19.94
CA ASN A 336 4.81 12.30 20.62
C ASN A 336 4.35 13.45 19.73
N VAL A 337 3.05 13.72 19.71
CA VAL A 337 2.50 14.92 19.06
C VAL A 337 2.66 16.10 20.02
N VAL A 338 3.59 17.00 19.73
CA VAL A 338 3.89 18.18 20.57
C VAL A 338 3.01 19.37 20.20
N ARG A 339 2.66 19.49 18.92
CA ARG A 339 1.78 20.54 18.40
C ARG A 339 0.94 19.99 17.26
N SER A 340 -0.36 20.27 17.26
CA SER A 340 -1.29 19.88 16.21
C SER A 340 -2.38 20.94 16.14
N GLU A 341 -2.26 21.87 15.21
CA GLU A 341 -3.19 22.99 15.12
C GLU A 341 -3.30 23.55 13.70
N LYS A 342 -4.41 24.24 13.47
CA LYS A 342 -4.63 25.06 12.28
C LYS A 342 -4.13 26.49 12.55
N VAL A 343 -3.33 27.04 11.66
CA VAL A 343 -2.82 28.41 11.69
C VAL A 343 -3.25 29.11 10.40
N GLY A 344 -4.33 29.91 10.46
CA GLY A 344 -4.87 30.56 9.27
C GLY A 344 -5.35 29.54 8.22
N THR A 345 -4.71 29.54 7.05
CA THR A 345 -4.93 28.62 5.93
C THR A 345 -4.08 27.36 5.98
N SER A 346 -3.16 27.27 6.93
CA SER A 346 -2.18 26.19 7.04
C SER A 346 -2.48 25.27 8.22
N ALA A 347 -2.02 24.02 8.17
CA ALA A 347 -2.02 23.10 9.30
C ALA A 347 -0.59 22.78 9.70
N VAL A 348 -0.32 22.79 11.00
CA VAL A 348 1.02 22.55 11.57
C VAL A 348 0.96 21.36 12.51
N LEU A 349 1.76 20.33 12.22
CA LEU A 349 1.98 19.17 13.06
C LEU A 349 3.45 19.10 13.46
N VAL A 350 3.74 19.02 14.75
CA VAL A 350 5.09 18.83 15.30
C VAL A 350 5.13 17.51 16.06
N LEU A 351 6.00 16.62 15.61
CA LEU A 351 6.28 15.34 16.23
C LEU A 351 7.65 15.38 16.89
N GLU A 352 7.75 14.90 18.13
CA GLU A 352 9.01 14.73 18.84
C GLU A 352 9.24 13.26 19.14
N GLN A 353 10.46 12.80 18.89
CA GLN A 353 10.89 11.46 19.20
C GLN A 353 12.21 11.53 19.98
N ILE A 354 12.22 10.96 21.17
CA ILE A 354 13.43 10.78 21.97
C ILE A 354 13.89 9.35 21.77
N GLY A 355 15.14 9.19 21.37
CA GLY A 355 15.68 7.89 21.03
C GLY A 355 17.19 7.85 21.18
N LYS A 356 17.80 6.90 20.46
CA LYS A 356 19.23 6.68 20.51
C LYS A 356 19.76 6.21 19.16
N VAL A 357 21.02 6.51 18.93
CA VAL A 357 21.79 6.02 17.79
C VAL A 357 22.98 5.24 18.34
N ASN A 358 23.14 4.00 17.91
CA ASN A 358 24.26 3.17 18.30
C ASN A 358 25.54 3.67 17.63
N VAL A 359 26.59 3.89 18.40
CA VAL A 359 27.95 4.20 17.91
C VAL A 359 28.54 2.91 17.34
N PRO A 360 29.09 2.87 16.12
CA PRO A 360 29.67 1.64 15.55
C PRO A 360 30.71 0.96 16.45
N THR A 361 31.59 1.77 17.05
CA THR A 361 32.61 1.33 18.01
C THR A 361 32.70 2.41 19.10
N PRO A 362 32.46 2.12 20.39
CA PRO A 362 32.46 0.80 21.06
C PRO A 362 31.10 0.07 21.11
N ASN A 363 30.18 0.30 20.16
CA ASN A 363 28.84 -0.31 20.15
C ASN A 363 28.00 0.06 21.39
N GLU A 364 27.98 1.36 21.71
CA GLU A 364 27.12 1.93 22.75
C GLU A 364 26.00 2.78 22.15
N ALA A 365 24.89 2.94 22.87
CA ALA A 365 23.82 3.82 22.45
C ALA A 365 24.09 5.28 22.89
N TYR A 366 24.00 6.21 21.94
CA TYR A 366 24.11 7.64 22.19
C TYR A 366 22.71 8.29 22.04
N PRO A 367 22.17 8.96 23.07
CA PRO A 367 20.84 9.53 23.02
C PRO A 367 20.76 10.78 22.15
N CYS A 368 19.61 10.94 21.49
CA CYS A 368 19.28 12.14 20.74
C CYS A 368 17.77 12.33 20.63
N SER A 369 17.36 13.56 20.33
CA SER A 369 15.98 13.92 20.03
C SER A 369 15.83 14.29 18.56
N ILE A 370 14.73 13.86 17.95
CA ILE A 370 14.33 14.25 16.59
C ILE A 370 12.99 14.97 16.66
N ILE A 371 12.92 16.15 16.04
CA ILE A 371 11.69 16.91 15.86
C ILE A 371 11.37 16.96 14.37
N LYS A 372 10.17 16.50 13.99
CA LYS A 372 9.62 16.65 12.66
C LYS A 372 8.48 17.66 12.70
N LYS A 373 8.62 18.77 11.98
CA LYS A 373 7.56 19.74 11.74
C LYS A 373 7.03 19.51 10.33
N ILE A 374 5.72 19.33 10.20
CA ILE A 374 5.01 19.18 8.93
C ILE A 374 4.01 20.32 8.85
N GLU A 375 4.14 21.15 7.83
CA GLU A 375 3.25 22.28 7.54
C GLU A 375 2.62 22.05 6.17
N VAL A 376 1.29 22.10 6.12
CA VAL A 376 0.52 21.91 4.89
C VAL A 376 -0.23 23.20 4.61
N GLU A 377 -0.06 23.74 3.42
CA GLU A 377 -0.76 24.93 2.95
C GLU A 377 -0.98 24.82 1.44
N GLU A 378 -2.23 24.98 1.00
CA GLU A 378 -2.61 24.78 -0.41
C GLU A 378 -2.13 23.41 -0.95
N SER A 379 -1.31 23.42 -2.01
CA SER A 379 -0.68 22.23 -2.59
C SER A 379 0.80 22.06 -2.21
N GLN A 380 1.26 22.81 -1.20
CA GLN A 380 2.62 22.76 -0.67
C GLN A 380 2.67 22.05 0.69
N ILE A 381 3.72 21.25 0.88
CA ILE A 381 4.05 20.65 2.17
C ILE A 381 5.48 21.05 2.52
N ALA A 382 5.64 21.83 3.60
CA ALA A 382 6.94 22.18 4.15
C ALA A 382 7.25 21.29 5.36
N ILE A 383 8.39 20.61 5.31
CA ILE A 383 8.82 19.66 6.33
C ILE A 383 10.18 20.09 6.85
N THR A 384 10.32 20.17 8.16
CA THR A 384 11.59 20.42 8.84
C THR A 384 11.90 19.28 9.80
N ILE A 385 13.06 18.66 9.66
CA ILE A 385 13.57 17.60 10.52
C ILE A 385 14.80 18.14 11.26
N ARG A 386 14.68 18.32 12.57
CA ARG A 386 15.77 18.71 13.46
C ARG A 386 16.22 17.52 14.27
N CYS A 387 17.52 17.36 14.40
CA CYS A 387 18.09 16.37 15.32
C CYS A 387 19.10 17.06 16.22
N LYS A 388 19.10 16.67 17.49
CA LYS A 388 20.04 17.14 18.51
C LYS A 388 20.54 15.95 19.31
N PHE A 389 21.85 15.74 19.29
CA PHE A 389 22.52 14.78 20.15
C PHE A 389 22.80 15.40 21.52
N ASP A 390 22.62 14.61 22.59
CA ASP A 390 22.82 15.09 23.95
C ASP A 390 24.29 15.38 24.24
N GLU A 391 24.54 16.32 25.16
CA GLU A 391 25.88 16.59 25.67
C GLU A 391 26.13 15.74 26.92
N ILE A 392 27.01 14.75 26.80
CA ILE A 392 27.33 13.83 27.90
C ILE A 392 28.82 13.93 28.21
N LEU A 393 29.14 14.40 29.42
CA LEU A 393 30.50 14.50 29.94
C LEU A 393 31.22 13.15 29.85
N GLY A 394 32.41 13.13 29.24
CA GLY A 394 33.23 11.94 29.09
C GLY A 394 32.87 11.03 27.92
N LYS A 395 31.90 11.42 27.07
CA LYS A 395 31.51 10.69 25.85
C LYS A 395 31.75 11.48 24.56
N GLU A 396 32.62 12.49 24.60
CA GLU A 396 32.90 13.38 23.47
C GLU A 396 33.52 12.62 22.29
N GLU A 397 34.44 11.68 22.54
CA GLU A 397 35.03 10.83 21.49
C GLU A 397 34.01 9.85 20.90
N SER A 398 33.10 9.28 21.71
CA SER A 398 32.00 8.44 21.21
C SER A 398 31.05 9.20 20.28
N LEU A 399 30.68 10.43 20.66
CA LEU A 399 29.86 11.30 19.81
C LEU A 399 30.60 11.60 18.50
N LYS A 400 31.89 11.92 18.58
CA LYS A 400 32.71 12.20 17.40
C LYS A 400 32.81 11.00 16.46
N GLU A 401 33.00 9.79 16.99
CA GLU A 401 33.01 8.56 16.20
C GLU A 401 31.66 8.33 15.51
N LEU A 402 30.56 8.48 16.24
CA LEU A 402 29.20 8.39 15.68
C LEU A 402 29.01 9.35 14.51
N LEU A 403 29.33 10.63 14.70
CA LEU A 403 29.13 11.67 13.69
C LEU A 403 30.01 11.45 12.44
N ASN A 404 31.20 10.88 12.62
CA ASN A 404 32.15 10.63 11.53
C ASN A 404 31.88 9.32 10.76
N SER A 405 31.19 8.36 11.38
CA SER A 405 31.02 7.01 10.84
C SER A 405 29.61 6.73 10.31
N LEU A 406 28.61 7.55 10.68
CA LEU A 406 27.23 7.35 10.26
C LEU A 406 26.69 8.47 9.36
N TYR A 407 25.74 8.08 8.52
CA TYR A 407 24.89 8.98 7.73
C TYR A 407 23.43 8.84 8.16
N LEU A 408 22.67 9.91 7.94
CA LEU A 408 21.21 9.91 7.94
C LEU A 408 20.70 9.83 6.51
N GLY A 409 19.71 8.99 6.26
CA GLY A 409 18.87 9.03 5.08
C GLY A 409 17.42 9.31 5.45
N VAL A 410 16.68 9.99 4.57
CA VAL A 410 15.24 10.22 4.71
C VAL A 410 14.53 9.59 3.52
N ASP A 411 13.71 8.56 3.72
CA ASP A 411 12.92 7.98 2.63
C ASP A 411 11.83 8.96 2.17
N ILE A 412 11.79 9.20 0.87
CA ILE A 412 10.77 9.98 0.18
C ILE A 412 10.24 9.12 -0.97
N PRO A 413 9.36 8.14 -0.66
CA PRO A 413 8.69 7.36 -1.67
C PRO A 413 7.64 8.22 -2.37
N PHE A 414 7.39 7.92 -3.63
CA PHE A 414 6.26 8.45 -4.38
C PHE A 414 5.87 7.46 -5.48
N PHE A 415 4.62 7.55 -5.92
CA PHE A 415 4.06 6.66 -6.92
C PHE A 415 3.60 7.44 -8.14
N PHE A 416 3.94 6.94 -9.33
CA PHE A 416 3.35 7.35 -10.59
C PHE A 416 2.69 6.17 -11.30
N ASN A 417 1.43 6.34 -11.72
CA ASN A 417 0.59 5.34 -12.36
C ASN A 417 0.72 5.34 -13.89
N GLY A 418 1.20 6.42 -14.49
CA GLY A 418 1.33 6.53 -15.94
C GLY A 418 2.28 5.52 -16.57
N GLU A 419 2.38 5.58 -17.90
CA GLU A 419 3.34 4.76 -18.63
C GLU A 419 4.78 5.17 -18.25
N PRO A 420 5.64 4.25 -17.79
CA PRO A 420 6.98 4.62 -17.36
C PRO A 420 7.86 5.28 -18.42
N SER A 421 7.63 4.97 -19.70
CA SER A 421 8.32 5.60 -20.83
C SER A 421 8.00 7.09 -20.99
N LYS A 422 6.91 7.56 -20.36
CA LYS A 422 6.46 8.96 -20.38
C LYS A 422 6.82 9.70 -19.09
N PHE A 423 7.50 9.05 -18.15
CA PHE A 423 7.97 9.71 -16.94
C PHE A 423 9.18 10.58 -17.27
N GLN A 424 9.17 11.80 -16.75
CA GLN A 424 10.25 12.76 -16.91
C GLN A 424 10.73 13.22 -15.55
N TRP A 425 12.00 13.63 -15.47
CA TRP A 425 12.54 14.21 -14.25
C TRP A 425 13.69 15.16 -14.53
N GLU A 426 13.92 16.08 -13.59
CA GLU A 426 14.95 17.11 -13.68
C GLU A 426 15.60 17.32 -12.30
N SER A 427 16.88 17.72 -12.29
CA SER A 427 17.61 18.13 -11.09
C SER A 427 18.62 19.24 -11.42
N ASN A 428 18.78 20.20 -10.50
CA ASN A 428 19.45 21.47 -10.75
C ASN A 428 20.97 21.39 -10.91
N GLU A 429 21.64 20.31 -10.50
CA GLU A 429 23.12 20.27 -10.39
C GLU A 429 23.86 19.38 -11.40
N ASN A 430 23.19 18.64 -12.29
CA ASN A 430 23.89 17.74 -13.22
C ASN A 430 23.78 18.17 -14.69
N LYS A 431 24.85 18.80 -15.19
CA LYS A 431 25.03 19.08 -16.63
C LYS A 431 25.40 17.85 -17.48
N PHE A 432 25.67 16.70 -16.87
CA PHE A 432 25.99 15.44 -17.55
C PHE A 432 25.57 14.25 -16.68
N LEU A 433 24.27 13.93 -16.69
CA LEU A 433 23.83 12.61 -16.25
C LEU A 433 24.21 11.59 -17.33
N ASP A 434 24.63 10.41 -16.92
CA ASP A 434 24.67 9.22 -17.79
C ASP A 434 23.31 9.06 -18.51
N GLU A 435 23.29 8.66 -19.78
CA GLU A 435 22.04 8.51 -20.53
C GLU A 435 21.05 7.57 -19.80
N ASP A 436 21.58 6.58 -19.08
CA ASP A 436 20.80 5.65 -18.27
C ASP A 436 20.17 6.29 -17.03
N LEU A 437 20.79 7.28 -16.38
CA LEU A 437 20.23 7.96 -15.21
C LEU A 437 19.02 8.85 -15.57
N ASN A 438 18.92 9.28 -16.83
CA ASN A 438 17.80 10.08 -17.32
C ASN A 438 16.47 9.31 -17.29
N GLN A 439 16.51 7.98 -17.27
CA GLN A 439 15.29 7.19 -17.06
C GLN A 439 14.88 7.21 -15.59
N LEU A 440 13.63 7.64 -15.31
CA LEU A 440 13.15 7.78 -13.94
C LEU A 440 13.21 6.46 -13.14
N LEU A 441 13.01 5.32 -13.80
CA LEU A 441 13.05 4.00 -13.16
C LEU A 441 14.46 3.46 -12.88
N ASN A 442 15.50 3.99 -13.51
CA ASN A 442 16.84 3.45 -13.31
C ASN A 442 17.41 3.89 -11.95
N PRO A 443 17.92 2.94 -11.13
CA PRO A 443 18.48 3.29 -9.84
C PRO A 443 19.81 4.05 -10.02
N GLY A 444 20.12 4.98 -9.12
CA GLY A 444 21.41 5.66 -9.13
C GLY A 444 21.58 6.77 -8.12
N GLU A 445 22.78 7.37 -8.13
CA GLU A 445 23.19 8.48 -7.25
C GLU A 445 23.35 9.77 -8.05
N PHE A 446 22.88 10.88 -7.49
CA PHE A 446 23.15 12.22 -8.00
C PHE A 446 23.32 13.22 -6.85
N ALA A 447 23.82 14.41 -7.14
CA ALA A 447 23.83 15.52 -6.20
C ALA A 447 22.82 16.59 -6.66
N GLY A 448 22.18 17.27 -5.72
CA GLY A 448 21.25 18.35 -6.05
C GLY A 448 20.53 18.90 -4.83
N GLN A 449 19.92 20.07 -5.01
CA GLN A 449 19.06 20.72 -4.01
C GLN A 449 17.59 20.68 -4.41
N SER A 450 17.26 20.10 -5.56
CA SER A 450 15.89 19.84 -5.95
C SER A 450 15.80 18.56 -6.77
N PHE A 451 14.58 18.06 -6.87
CA PHE A 451 14.20 17.00 -7.78
C PHE A 451 12.80 17.30 -8.28
N LYS A 452 12.61 17.34 -9.59
CA LYS A 452 11.29 17.41 -10.21
C LYS A 452 11.01 16.10 -10.91
N ALA A 453 9.81 15.56 -10.78
CA ALA A 453 9.35 14.45 -11.59
C ALA A 453 7.93 14.70 -12.09
N TYR A 454 7.66 14.19 -13.29
CA TYR A 454 6.42 14.43 -14.01
C TYR A 454 5.86 13.12 -14.57
N ASP A 455 4.59 12.87 -14.26
CA ASP A 455 3.78 11.84 -14.89
C ASP A 455 2.94 12.48 -16.01
N ALA A 456 3.44 12.38 -17.25
CA ALA A 456 2.77 12.96 -18.40
C ALA A 456 1.42 12.30 -18.73
N SER A 457 1.19 11.06 -18.28
CA SER A 457 -0.06 10.35 -18.57
C SER A 457 -1.23 10.94 -17.77
N TYR A 458 -0.94 11.45 -16.58
CA TYR A 458 -1.93 12.05 -15.67
C TYR A 458 -1.78 13.56 -15.51
N ASN A 459 -0.72 14.14 -16.09
CA ASN A 459 -0.35 15.54 -15.95
C ASN A 459 -0.23 15.93 -14.47
N VAL A 460 0.64 15.23 -13.74
CA VAL A 460 0.95 15.43 -12.32
C VAL A 460 2.42 15.73 -12.17
N ASN A 461 2.74 16.85 -11.55
CA ASN A 461 4.10 17.29 -11.26
C ASN A 461 4.39 17.19 -9.77
N LEU A 462 5.56 16.64 -9.42
CA LEU A 462 6.12 16.65 -8.09
C LEU A 462 7.44 17.39 -8.10
N GLU A 463 7.57 18.39 -7.25
CA GLU A 463 8.83 19.10 -7.03
C GLU A 463 9.21 19.01 -5.56
N PHE A 464 10.38 18.43 -5.31
CA PHE A 464 11.03 18.42 -4.02
C PHE A 464 12.17 19.44 -4.04
N SER A 465 12.20 20.33 -3.05
CA SER A 465 13.33 21.22 -2.78
C SER A 465 13.93 20.88 -1.43
N PHE A 466 15.25 20.78 -1.37
CA PHE A 466 16.00 20.29 -0.22
C PHE A 466 16.98 21.35 0.26
N THR A 467 17.02 21.57 1.57
CA THR A 467 18.07 22.34 2.22
C THR A 467 18.57 21.58 3.44
N TYR A 468 19.88 21.58 3.65
CA TYR A 468 20.51 20.97 4.80
C TYR A 468 21.43 21.98 5.46
N GLN A 469 21.10 22.36 6.68
CA GLN A 469 21.85 23.32 7.46
C GLN A 469 22.52 22.62 8.64
N SER A 470 23.84 22.79 8.70
CA SER A 470 24.67 22.46 9.85
C SER A 470 25.49 23.69 10.22
N LYS A 471 25.84 23.82 11.50
CA LYS A 471 26.70 24.92 12.01
C LYS A 471 28.03 25.07 11.28
N VAL A 472 28.44 24.08 10.46
CA VAL A 472 29.80 23.97 9.92
C VAL A 472 29.87 24.00 8.38
N ASN A 473 28.80 23.72 7.61
CA ASN A 473 28.82 23.78 6.14
C ASN A 473 27.43 23.67 5.49
N THR A 474 27.27 24.29 4.31
CA THR A 474 26.18 24.07 3.35
C THR A 474 26.76 23.40 2.11
N ASN A 475 26.54 22.10 1.93
CA ASN A 475 26.99 21.36 0.75
C ASN A 475 25.81 20.89 -0.10
N SER A 476 26.07 20.59 -1.37
CA SER A 476 25.14 19.85 -2.22
C SER A 476 24.75 18.51 -1.56
N ILE A 477 23.45 18.19 -1.61
CA ILE A 477 22.90 17.00 -0.98
C ILE A 477 23.07 15.85 -1.97
N LYS A 478 23.58 14.72 -1.49
CA LYS A 478 23.62 13.50 -2.30
C LYS A 478 22.28 12.78 -2.17
N LEU A 479 21.73 12.34 -3.28
CA LEU A 479 20.46 11.64 -3.37
C LEU A 479 20.65 10.29 -4.04
N TYR A 480 20.01 9.29 -3.45
CA TYR A 480 19.79 8.01 -4.09
C TYR A 480 18.38 7.95 -4.66
N LYS A 481 18.23 7.51 -5.90
CA LYS A 481 16.96 7.21 -6.56
C LYS A 481 16.93 5.72 -6.85
N PHE A 482 15.83 5.04 -6.55
CA PHE A 482 15.64 3.65 -6.96
C PHE A 482 14.16 3.28 -7.07
N PRO A 483 13.79 2.34 -7.96
CA PRO A 483 12.43 1.85 -8.05
C PRO A 483 12.12 0.86 -6.91
N ILE A 484 10.88 0.86 -6.46
CA ILE A 484 10.32 -0.14 -5.55
C ILE A 484 9.71 -1.23 -6.42
N ILE A 485 10.43 -2.33 -6.60
CA ILE A 485 9.97 -3.47 -7.40
C ILE A 485 9.63 -4.63 -6.48
N ALA A 486 8.37 -5.07 -6.51
CA ALA A 486 7.92 -6.26 -5.80
C ALA A 486 7.97 -7.48 -6.74
N TYR A 487 8.34 -8.63 -6.18
CA TYR A 487 8.34 -9.90 -6.90
C TYR A 487 7.09 -10.71 -6.53
N ALA A 488 6.13 -10.83 -7.44
CA ALA A 488 4.84 -11.44 -7.15
C ALA A 488 4.40 -12.44 -8.22
N PHE A 489 3.58 -13.42 -7.83
CA PHE A 489 2.99 -14.37 -8.76
C PHE A 489 1.70 -13.81 -9.37
N THR A 490 1.55 -13.92 -10.68
CA THR A 490 0.33 -13.58 -11.42
C THR A 490 -0.13 -14.79 -12.23
N ASP A 491 -1.26 -14.65 -12.93
CA ASP A 491 -1.72 -15.62 -13.94
C ASP A 491 -0.70 -15.90 -15.05
N GLU A 492 0.22 -14.97 -15.30
CA GLU A 492 1.34 -15.11 -16.24
C GLU A 492 2.63 -15.65 -15.60
N GLY A 493 2.60 -16.07 -14.33
CA GLY A 493 3.76 -16.55 -13.58
C GLY A 493 4.41 -15.48 -12.71
N TYR A 494 5.68 -15.66 -12.35
CA TYR A 494 6.39 -14.69 -11.50
C TYR A 494 6.75 -13.43 -12.28
N LYS A 495 6.45 -12.27 -11.69
CA LYS A 495 6.66 -10.95 -12.30
C LYS A 495 7.32 -9.98 -11.32
N LYS A 496 8.19 -9.14 -11.87
CA LYS A 496 8.66 -7.90 -11.25
C LYS A 496 7.61 -6.82 -11.51
N ILE A 497 6.99 -6.33 -10.44
CA ILE A 497 5.90 -5.36 -10.53
C ILE A 497 6.35 -4.06 -9.87
N TYR A 498 6.26 -2.97 -10.62
CA TYR A 498 6.58 -1.63 -10.15
C TYR A 498 5.55 -1.15 -9.12
N GLN A 499 6.05 -0.71 -7.96
CA GLN A 499 5.25 -0.24 -6.83
C GLN A 499 5.55 1.22 -6.46
N GLY A 500 6.35 1.94 -7.24
CA GLY A 500 6.73 3.32 -6.94
C GLY A 500 8.23 3.54 -7.01
N LEU A 501 8.65 4.74 -6.64
CA LEU A 501 10.03 5.18 -6.57
C LEU A 501 10.35 5.60 -5.15
N ASN A 502 11.63 5.56 -4.80
CA ASN A 502 12.12 6.14 -3.56
C ASN A 502 13.28 7.07 -3.84
N LEU A 503 13.16 8.31 -3.37
CA LEU A 503 14.28 9.22 -3.21
C LEU A 503 14.79 9.12 -1.77
N LEU A 504 16.10 9.05 -1.63
CA LEU A 504 16.77 8.96 -0.34
C LEU A 504 17.91 9.99 -0.32
N PRO A 505 17.62 11.26 0.01
CA PRO A 505 18.67 12.22 0.33
C PRO A 505 19.45 11.74 1.56
N ARG A 506 20.78 11.82 1.48
CA ARG A 506 21.71 11.39 2.53
C ARG A 506 22.57 12.52 3.04
N PHE A 507 22.84 12.50 4.35
CA PHE A 507 23.53 13.59 5.04
C PHE A 507 24.58 13.06 6.00
N LYS A 508 25.69 13.79 6.09
CA LYS A 508 26.64 13.61 7.20
C LYS A 508 26.00 14.13 8.48
N LEU A 509 26.09 13.34 9.54
CA LEU A 509 25.56 13.77 10.85
C LEU A 509 26.39 14.92 11.41
N ASN A 510 25.73 15.78 12.18
CA ASN A 510 26.35 16.77 13.05
C ASN A 510 25.68 16.71 14.42
N LYS A 511 26.33 17.30 15.44
CA LYS A 511 25.80 17.37 16.81
C LYS A 511 24.38 17.96 16.85
N GLU A 512 24.13 18.93 15.98
CA GLU A 512 22.83 19.52 15.72
C GLU A 512 22.73 19.80 14.23
N PHE A 513 21.60 19.41 13.61
CA PHE A 513 21.34 19.68 12.20
C PHE A 513 19.87 19.93 11.95
N GLU A 514 19.60 20.63 10.85
CA GLU A 514 18.26 20.84 10.30
C GLU A 514 18.24 20.42 8.83
N PHE A 515 17.30 19.54 8.48
CA PHE A 515 16.94 19.22 7.11
C PHE A 515 15.57 19.80 6.82
N SER A 516 15.45 20.56 5.73
CA SER A 516 14.18 21.10 5.27
C SER A 516 13.86 20.59 3.86
N LEU A 517 12.63 20.13 3.70
CA LEU A 517 12.04 19.61 2.48
C LEU A 517 10.78 20.41 2.16
N ILE A 518 10.71 20.97 0.96
CA ILE A 518 9.48 21.56 0.43
C ILE A 518 8.99 20.67 -0.70
N ILE A 519 7.74 20.23 -0.62
CA ILE A 519 7.06 19.46 -1.66
C ILE A 519 6.02 20.37 -2.30
N ASN A 520 6.13 20.61 -3.60
CA ASN A 520 5.11 21.26 -4.40
C ASN A 520 4.45 20.24 -5.33
N ILE A 521 3.12 20.27 -5.38
CA ILE A 521 2.31 19.38 -6.20
C ILE A 521 1.46 20.24 -7.13
N SER A 522 1.44 19.92 -8.43
CA SER A 522 0.61 20.64 -9.42
C SER A 522 0.06 19.73 -10.51
#